data_AF-A0A9D5N9G9-F1
#
_entry.id   AF-A0A9D5N9G9-F1
#
_cell.length_a   1.000
_cell.length_b   1.000
_cell.length_c   1.000
_cell.angle_alpha   90.00
_cell.angle_beta   90.00
_cell.angle_gamma   90.00
#
_symmetry.space_group_name_H-M   'P 1'
#
loop_
_entity.id
_entity.type
_entity.pdbx_description
1 polymer ?
#
loop_
_entity_poly.entity_id
_entity_poly.type
_entity_poly.pdbx_seq_one_letter_code
_entity_poly.pdbx_strand_id
1 'polypeptide(L)'
;MEIPFGIDRQIYVRHKLLHESVSQSALGKSKKTRTFEILVRNQKTHQMSIRIYDQIPVSRDPGIAVENVDAAGAEIDVATGELCWKLVLGPEETRVLRFSYAIVSPKGQQVNDRQW
;
A
#
# COMPACT_ATOMS: atom_id res chain seq x y z
N MET A 1 -19.20 21.45 20.99
CA MET A 1 -18.35 20.90 19.93
C MET A 1 -17.63 19.72 20.54
N GLU A 2 -18.09 18.50 20.26
CA GLU A 2 -17.53 17.28 20.84
C GLU A 2 -16.49 16.73 19.87
N ILE A 3 -15.24 16.68 20.30
CA ILE A 3 -14.16 16.08 19.53
C ILE A 3 -14.10 14.61 19.96
N PRO A 4 -14.48 13.65 19.09
CA PRO A 4 -14.34 12.25 19.43
C PRO A 4 -12.84 11.93 19.60
N PHE A 5 -12.47 11.46 20.79
CA PHE A 5 -11.18 10.82 21.00
C PHE A 5 -11.29 9.39 20.45
N GLY A 6 -10.59 9.11 19.35
CA GLY A 6 -10.53 7.78 18.75
C GLY A 6 -10.75 7.78 17.24
N ILE A 7 -11.11 6.61 16.70
CA ILE A 7 -11.35 6.41 15.27
C ILE A 7 -12.58 7.22 14.84
N ASP A 8 -12.40 8.10 13.86
CA ASP A 8 -13.50 8.83 13.24
C ASP A 8 -14.32 7.87 12.36
N ARG A 9 -15.45 7.40 12.88
CA ARG A 9 -16.31 6.40 12.21
C ARG A 9 -16.91 6.88 10.89
N GLN A 10 -16.85 8.19 10.60
CA GLN A 10 -17.34 8.74 9.34
C GLN A 10 -16.27 8.69 8.24
N ILE A 11 -15.06 8.19 8.55
CA ILE A 11 -14.02 7.98 7.56
C ILE A 11 -13.92 6.48 7.30
N TYR A 12 -14.41 6.07 6.14
CA TYR A 12 -14.37 4.67 5.75
C TYR A 12 -13.09 4.40 4.96
N VAL A 13 -12.30 3.44 5.42
CA VAL A 13 -11.08 2.98 4.73
C VAL A 13 -11.16 1.47 4.54
N ARG A 14 -10.87 0.99 3.33
CA ARG A 14 -10.75 -0.43 3.03
C ARG A 14 -9.46 -0.68 2.26
N HIS A 15 -8.56 -1.46 2.85
CA HIS A 15 -7.38 -2.00 2.19
C HIS A 15 -7.68 -3.42 1.69
N LYS A 16 -7.35 -3.73 0.44
CA LYS A 16 -7.50 -5.09 -0.12
C LYS A 16 -6.34 -5.44 -1.06
N LEU A 17 -5.94 -6.70 -1.04
CA LEU A 17 -5.13 -7.30 -2.10
C LEU A 17 -6.01 -7.45 -3.35
N LEU A 18 -5.67 -6.70 -4.40
CA LEU A 18 -6.39 -6.72 -5.67
C LEU A 18 -5.89 -7.85 -6.58
N HIS A 19 -4.58 -8.06 -6.60
CA HIS A 19 -3.95 -9.07 -7.44
C HIS A 19 -2.64 -9.56 -6.82
N GLU A 20 -2.38 -10.87 -6.94
CA GLU A 20 -1.09 -11.47 -6.63
C GLU A 20 -0.71 -12.40 -7.78
N SER A 21 0.54 -12.29 -8.25
CA SER A 21 1.10 -13.20 -9.23
C SER A 21 2.50 -13.65 -8.84
N VAL A 22 2.83 -14.89 -9.17
CA VAL A 22 4.15 -15.47 -8.97
C VAL A 22 4.64 -15.97 -10.32
N SER A 23 5.84 -15.54 -10.71
CA SER A 23 6.52 -16.00 -11.92
C SER A 23 7.88 -16.57 -11.56
N GLN A 24 8.28 -17.64 -12.22
CA GLN A 24 9.61 -18.26 -12.06
C GLN A 24 10.41 -17.99 -13.32
N SER A 25 11.63 -17.48 -13.15
CA SER A 25 12.58 -17.34 -14.25
C SER A 25 13.37 -18.65 -14.45
N ALA A 26 13.82 -18.88 -15.68
CA ALA A 26 14.72 -19.99 -16.01
C ALA A 26 16.05 -19.95 -15.23
N LEU A 27 16.41 -18.78 -14.69
CA LEU A 27 17.64 -18.53 -13.92
C LEU A 27 17.50 -18.82 -12.41
N GLY A 28 16.46 -19.55 -11.99
CA GLY A 28 16.30 -19.96 -10.59
C GLY A 28 15.87 -18.84 -9.63
N LYS A 29 15.35 -17.72 -10.15
CA LYS A 29 14.70 -16.67 -9.35
C LYS A 29 13.18 -16.75 -9.43
N SER A 30 12.52 -16.41 -8.33
CA SER A 30 11.08 -16.23 -8.21
C SER A 30 10.75 -14.74 -8.09
N LYS A 31 9.77 -14.27 -8.84
CA LYS A 31 9.24 -12.91 -8.75
C LYS A 31 7.77 -12.97 -8.32
N LYS A 32 7.46 -12.36 -7.18
CA LYS A 32 6.11 -12.25 -6.62
C LYS A 32 5.66 -10.80 -6.70
N THR A 33 4.63 -10.53 -7.49
CA THR A 33 4.05 -9.20 -7.64
C THR A 33 2.77 -9.12 -6.84
N ARG A 34 2.59 -8.03 -6.09
CA ARG A 34 1.37 -7.72 -5.36
C ARG A 34 0.84 -6.36 -5.76
N THR A 35 -0.47 -6.28 -5.95
CA THR A 35 -1.19 -5.05 -6.21
C THR A 35 -2.28 -4.90 -5.16
N PHE A 36 -2.30 -3.75 -4.52
CA PHE A 36 -3.26 -3.41 -3.49
C PHE A 36 -4.15 -2.25 -3.95
N GLU A 37 -5.35 -2.22 -3.39
CA GLU A 37 -6.29 -1.13 -3.56
C GLU A 37 -6.73 -0.63 -2.18
N ILE A 38 -6.61 0.68 -1.96
CA ILE A 38 -7.11 1.37 -0.78
C ILE A 38 -8.30 2.23 -1.22
N LEU A 39 -9.48 1.92 -0.71
CA LEU A 39 -10.66 2.76 -0.89
C LEU A 39 -10.82 3.63 0.35
N VAL A 40 -10.85 4.95 0.15
CA VAL A 40 -11.05 5.95 1.19
C VAL A 40 -12.33 6.73 0.87
N ARG A 41 -13.26 6.80 1.81
CA ARG A 41 -14.50 7.55 1.67
C ARG A 41 -14.71 8.48 2.86
N ASN A 42 -14.97 9.74 2.54
CA ASN A 42 -15.45 10.73 3.50
C ASN A 42 -16.98 10.62 3.60
N GLN A 43 -17.51 10.17 4.73
CA GLN A 43 -18.96 10.12 5.00
C GLN A 43 -19.44 11.34 5.82
N LYS A 44 -18.64 12.40 5.87
CA LYS A 44 -19.03 13.67 6.48
C LYS A 44 -19.72 14.55 5.46
N THR A 45 -20.48 15.50 5.97
CA THR A 45 -21.17 16.53 5.18
C THR A 45 -20.27 17.71 4.80
N HIS A 46 -18.97 17.65 5.11
CA HIS A 46 -18.00 18.71 4.81
C HIS A 46 -16.69 18.13 4.27
N GLN A 47 -15.92 18.98 3.58
CA GLN A 47 -14.61 18.64 3.05
C GLN A 47 -13.61 18.37 4.17
N MET A 48 -12.69 17.44 3.95
CA MET A 48 -11.65 17.10 4.89
C MET A 48 -10.31 16.79 4.22
N SER A 49 -9.23 16.94 4.99
CA SER A 49 -7.90 16.50 4.60
C SER A 49 -7.59 15.16 5.28
N ILE A 50 -7.19 14.16 4.52
CA ILE A 50 -6.85 12.81 4.99
C ILE A 50 -5.41 12.50 4.58
N ARG A 51 -4.63 11.94 5.49
CA ARG A 51 -3.36 11.29 5.17
C ARG A 51 -3.53 9.78 5.28
N ILE A 52 -3.16 9.06 4.23
CA ILE A 52 -3.12 7.60 4.23
C ILE A 52 -1.66 7.18 4.24
N TYR A 53 -1.32 6.32 5.19
CA TYR A 53 -0.01 5.70 5.28
C TYR A 53 -0.14 4.22 4.96
N ASP A 54 0.78 3.73 4.14
CA ASP A 54 0.98 2.30 3.87
C ASP A 54 2.49 2.05 3.75
N GLN A 55 2.90 0.83 3.40
CA GLN A 55 4.30 0.47 3.30
C GLN A 55 4.54 -0.41 2.07
N ILE A 56 5.77 -0.45 1.61
CA ILE A 56 6.33 -1.52 0.78
C ILE A 56 7.49 -2.17 1.53
N PRO A 57 7.73 -3.48 1.34
CA PRO A 57 8.85 -4.14 2.00
C PRO A 57 10.17 -3.48 1.57
N VAL A 58 11.10 -3.38 2.52
CA VAL A 58 12.49 -3.01 2.25
C VAL A 58 13.35 -4.24 2.51
N SER A 59 14.13 -4.65 1.51
CA SER A 59 15.00 -5.81 1.67
C SER A 59 16.20 -5.48 2.56
N ARG A 60 16.51 -6.38 3.49
CA ARG A 60 17.77 -6.40 4.25
C ARG A 60 18.74 -7.48 3.76
N ASP A 61 18.27 -8.35 2.86
CA ASP A 61 19.03 -9.46 2.29
C ASP A 61 19.49 -9.08 0.87
N PRO A 62 20.80 -9.09 0.57
CA PRO A 62 21.31 -8.81 -0.77
C PRO A 62 20.75 -9.73 -1.87
N GLY A 63 20.28 -10.92 -1.53
CA GLY A 63 19.65 -11.87 -2.44
C GLY A 63 18.19 -11.55 -2.77
N ILE A 64 17.55 -10.65 -2.02
CA ILE A 64 16.15 -10.26 -2.19
C ILE A 64 16.10 -8.80 -2.68
N ALA A 65 15.40 -8.56 -3.79
CA ALA A 65 15.20 -7.23 -4.33
C ALA A 65 13.71 -6.88 -4.34
N VAL A 66 13.40 -5.62 -4.05
CA VAL A 66 12.06 -5.06 -4.22
C VAL A 66 12.12 -4.12 -5.43
N GLU A 67 11.34 -4.44 -6.46
CA GLU A 67 11.34 -3.76 -7.76
C GLU A 67 9.91 -3.47 -8.22
N ASN A 68 9.78 -2.76 -9.35
CA ASN A 68 8.50 -2.41 -9.96
C ASN A 68 7.52 -1.77 -8.96
N VAL A 69 8.03 -0.89 -8.09
CA VAL A 69 7.22 -0.11 -7.18
C VAL A 69 6.44 0.92 -8.00
N ASP A 70 5.12 0.81 -7.95
CA ASP A 70 4.19 1.80 -8.49
C ASP A 70 3.22 2.19 -7.38
N ALA A 71 3.24 3.46 -6.98
CA ALA A 71 2.37 4.00 -5.94
C ALA A 71 1.93 5.41 -6.35
N ALA A 72 1.08 5.49 -7.37
CA ALA A 72 0.65 6.74 -7.97
C ALA A 72 0.15 7.74 -6.90
N GLY A 73 0.75 8.94 -6.90
CA GLY A 73 0.40 10.02 -5.98
C GLY A 73 0.86 9.84 -4.52
N ALA A 74 1.63 8.79 -4.22
CA ALA A 74 2.27 8.61 -2.92
C ALA A 74 3.60 9.37 -2.85
N GLU A 75 3.87 9.99 -1.71
CA GLU A 75 5.22 10.30 -1.28
C GLU A 75 5.86 9.02 -0.73
N ILE A 76 7.05 8.65 -1.21
CA ILE A 76 7.73 7.40 -0.84
C ILE A 76 9.01 7.70 -0.05
N ASP A 77 9.12 7.16 1.15
CA ASP A 77 10.40 7.07 1.86
C ASP A 77 11.10 5.77 1.47
N VAL A 78 12.16 5.88 0.67
CA VAL A 78 12.92 4.73 0.15
C VAL A 78 13.70 3.98 1.24
N ALA A 79 14.02 4.63 2.37
CA ALA A 79 14.78 4.01 3.45
C ALA A 79 13.89 3.10 4.31
N THR A 80 12.64 3.50 4.52
CA THR A 80 11.67 2.78 5.37
C THR A 80 10.63 2.01 4.57
N GLY A 81 10.47 2.33 3.29
CA GLY A 81 9.41 1.82 2.42
C GLY A 81 8.05 2.46 2.68
N GLU A 82 7.97 3.53 3.48
CA GLU A 82 6.69 4.19 3.79
C GLU A 82 6.09 4.87 2.55
N LEU A 83 4.78 4.71 2.38
CA LEU A 83 3.96 5.40 1.37
C LEU A 83 3.02 6.36 2.08
N CYS A 84 2.98 7.63 1.66
CA CYS A 84 2.06 8.63 2.19
C CYS A 84 1.26 9.32 1.08
N TRP A 85 -0.08 9.20 1.12
CA TRP A 85 -0.98 9.98 0.26
C TRP A 85 -1.63 11.10 1.05
N LYS A 86 -1.54 12.33 0.52
CA LYS A 86 -2.25 13.51 1.05
C LYS A 86 -3.48 13.76 0.19
N LEU A 87 -4.66 13.51 0.75
CA LEU A 87 -5.94 13.64 0.06
C LEU A 87 -6.75 14.79 0.63
N VAL A 88 -7.39 15.54 -0.26
CA VAL A 88 -8.53 16.39 0.10
C VAL A 88 -9.77 15.75 -0.49
N LEU A 89 -10.73 15.37 0.36
CA LEU A 89 -12.00 14.74 -0.02
C LEU A 89 -13.17 15.64 0.35
N GLY A 90 -14.05 15.90 -0.61
CA GLY A 90 -15.34 16.56 -0.40
C GLY A 90 -16.35 15.68 0.35
N PRO A 91 -17.55 16.21 0.63
CA PRO A 91 -18.63 15.46 1.26
C PRO A 91 -19.03 14.23 0.45
N GLU A 92 -19.19 13.08 1.10
CA GLU A 92 -19.54 11.78 0.46
C GLU A 92 -18.55 11.30 -0.62
N GLU A 93 -17.41 11.97 -0.78
CA GLU A 93 -16.45 11.64 -1.82
C GLU A 93 -15.71 10.34 -1.49
N THR A 94 -15.56 9.50 -2.52
CA THR A 94 -14.76 8.28 -2.47
C THR A 94 -13.56 8.41 -3.40
N ARG A 95 -12.38 8.05 -2.91
CA ARG A 95 -11.16 7.97 -3.70
C ARG A 95 -10.55 6.57 -3.60
N VAL A 96 -10.08 6.09 -4.74
CA VAL A 96 -9.41 4.80 -4.86
C VAL A 96 -7.93 5.06 -5.11
N LEU A 97 -7.09 4.56 -4.22
CA LEU A 97 -5.65 4.54 -4.36
C LEU A 97 -5.22 3.13 -4.74
N ARG A 98 -4.16 3.02 -5.53
CA ARG A 98 -3.54 1.73 -5.87
C ARG A 98 -2.04 1.84 -5.72
N PHE A 99 -1.46 0.77 -5.24
CA PHE A 99 -0.02 0.59 -5.29
C PHE A 99 0.33 -0.86 -5.58
N SER A 100 1.52 -1.07 -6.11
CA SER A 100 2.06 -2.39 -6.40
C SER A 100 3.56 -2.42 -6.22
N TYR A 101 4.07 -3.61 -5.93
CA TYR A 101 5.49 -3.87 -5.86
C TYR A 101 5.74 -5.34 -6.21
N ALA A 102 6.98 -5.64 -6.60
CA ALA A 102 7.42 -7.00 -6.86
C ALA A 102 8.64 -7.36 -5.99
N ILE A 103 8.59 -8.53 -5.39
CA ILE A 103 9.69 -9.13 -4.64
C ILE A 103 10.35 -10.17 -5.53
N VAL A 104 11.64 -9.99 -5.81
CA VAL A 104 12.49 -10.95 -6.49
C VAL A 104 13.35 -11.66 -5.45
N SER A 105 13.33 -13.00 -5.44
CA SER A 105 14.06 -13.83 -4.48
C SER A 105 14.59 -15.12 -5.14
N PRO A 106 15.60 -15.79 -4.55
CA PRO A 106 16.02 -17.13 -4.97
C PRO A 106 14.87 -18.15 -4.85
N LYS A 107 14.83 -19.11 -5.78
CA LYS A 107 13.80 -20.17 -5.76
C LYS A 107 13.86 -20.98 -4.47
N GLY A 108 12.72 -21.16 -3.82
CA GLY A 108 12.58 -21.97 -2.60
C GLY A 108 12.74 -21.20 -1.28
N GLN A 109 13.09 -19.90 -1.33
CA GLN A 109 13.15 -19.08 -0.13
C GLN A 109 11.75 -18.51 0.19
N GLN A 110 11.24 -18.78 1.40
CA GLN A 110 10.04 -18.11 1.88
C GLN A 110 10.40 -16.68 2.30
N VAL A 111 9.89 -15.69 1.56
CA VAL A 111 9.97 -14.29 1.97
C VAL A 111 8.75 -13.98 2.82
N ASN A 112 8.97 -13.62 4.08
CA ASN A 112 7.90 -13.14 4.94
C ASN A 112 7.57 -11.69 4.57
N ASP A 113 6.59 -11.52 3.67
CA ASP A 113 6.11 -10.25 3.15
C ASP A 113 4.70 -9.90 3.65
N ARG A 114 4.29 -10.47 4.79
CA ARG A 114 2.97 -10.17 5.38
C ARG A 114 2.89 -8.71 5.81
N GLN A 115 1.97 -7.98 5.21
CA GLN A 115 1.46 -6.72 5.73
C GLN A 115 0.25 -7.03 6.63
N TRP A 116 0.18 -6.33 7.75
CA TRP A 116 -0.71 -6.59 8.90
C TRP A 116 -2.18 -6.25 8.61
#